data_AF-A0A930UD64-F1
#
_entry.id   AF-A0A930UD64-F1
#
_cell.length_a   1.000
_cell.length_b   1.000
_cell.length_c   1.000
_cell.angle_alpha   90.00
_cell.angle_beta   90.00
_cell.angle_gamma   90.00
#
_symmetry.space_group_name_H-M   'P 1'
#
loop_
_entity.id
_entity.type
_entity.pdbx_description
1 polymer ?
#
loop_
_entity_poly.entity_id
_entity_poly.type
_entity_poly.pdbx_seq_one_letter_code
_entity_poly.pdbx_strand_id
1 'polypeptide(L)'
;MTTTKRSPCAYSGEGSAIADYFRQEKQPSLPTKKEENWGLFNNNNSQHKRILATLRTANIVVKNEKWGEVADMEGWFNQFLKSNKSPVNKPLKKMTSLEVSKIIKALDGVAIWKNSI
;
A
#
# COMPACT_ATOMS: atom_id res chain seq x y z
N MET A 1 -30.46 13.60 -30.51
CA MET A 1 -29.13 14.16 -30.78
C MET A 1 -29.23 15.65 -30.51
N THR A 2 -28.60 16.15 -29.44
CA THR A 2 -28.79 17.56 -29.01
C THR A 2 -27.41 18.21 -28.90
N THR A 3 -27.16 19.18 -29.76
CA THR A 3 -25.86 19.80 -30.01
C THR A 3 -25.68 21.01 -29.09
N THR A 4 -24.78 20.93 -28.10
CA THR A 4 -24.44 22.08 -27.24
C THR A 4 -23.47 23.01 -27.97
N LYS A 5 -23.95 24.20 -28.33
CA LYS A 5 -23.15 25.31 -28.87
C LYS A 5 -22.09 25.73 -27.84
N ARG A 6 -20.81 25.67 -28.21
CA ARG A 6 -19.72 26.30 -27.45
C ARG A 6 -19.70 27.80 -27.78
N SER A 7 -19.88 28.64 -26.77
CA SER A 7 -19.65 30.08 -26.87
C SER A 7 -18.14 30.34 -27.10
N PRO A 8 -17.73 31.23 -28.01
CA PRO A 8 -16.33 31.59 -28.16
C PRO A 8 -15.89 32.45 -26.97
N CYS A 9 -14.89 32.00 -26.20
CA CYS A 9 -14.20 32.86 -25.24
C CYS A 9 -13.41 33.92 -25.99
N ALA A 10 -13.76 35.20 -25.81
CA ALA A 10 -12.97 36.32 -26.32
C ALA A 10 -11.67 36.43 -25.52
N TYR A 11 -10.52 36.29 -26.19
CA TYR A 11 -9.20 36.53 -25.62
C TYR A 11 -8.88 38.02 -25.78
N SER A 12 -9.02 38.82 -24.72
CA SER A 12 -8.47 40.18 -24.67
C SER A 12 -7.16 40.14 -23.89
N GLY A 13 -6.09 39.70 -24.54
CA GLY A 13 -4.75 39.71 -23.96
C GLY A 13 -3.99 40.98 -24.32
N GLU A 14 -3.94 41.95 -23.41
CA GLU A 14 -2.90 42.99 -23.41
C GLU A 14 -1.63 42.39 -22.79
N GLY A 15 -0.96 41.51 -23.52
CA GLY A 15 0.21 40.79 -23.02
C GLY A 15 0.87 39.93 -24.09
N SER A 16 2.20 39.84 -24.06
CA SER A 16 2.98 39.09 -25.05
C SER A 16 2.67 37.59 -24.95
N ALA A 17 2.21 37.00 -26.05
CA ALA A 17 1.75 35.61 -26.14
C ALA A 17 2.77 34.57 -25.62
N ILE A 18 4.05 34.92 -25.56
CA ILE A 18 5.16 34.08 -25.08
C ILE A 18 5.21 33.93 -23.55
N ALA A 19 4.61 34.84 -22.78
CA ALA A 19 4.65 34.78 -21.31
C ALA A 19 3.76 33.66 -20.73
N ASP A 20 2.67 33.31 -21.42
CA ASP A 20 1.72 32.29 -20.95
C ASP A 20 2.20 30.85 -21.21
N TYR A 21 3.14 30.63 -22.15
CA TYR A 21 3.66 29.28 -22.46
C TYR A 21 4.49 28.66 -21.33
N PHE A 22 5.10 29.47 -20.45
CA PHE A 22 5.95 28.97 -19.36
C PHE A 22 5.19 28.75 -18.05
N ARG A 23 3.87 28.93 -18.04
CA ARG A 23 3.04 28.60 -16.88
C ARG A 23 2.94 27.08 -16.76
N GLN A 24 3.85 26.47 -16.01
CA GLN A 24 3.71 25.07 -15.61
C GLN A 24 2.47 24.94 -14.73
N GLU A 25 1.34 24.64 -15.36
CA GLU A 25 0.14 24.19 -14.68
C GLU A 25 0.49 22.87 -13.99
N LYS A 26 0.72 22.96 -12.68
CA LYS A 26 0.86 21.83 -11.78
C LYS A 26 -0.39 20.98 -11.95
N GLN A 27 -0.30 19.92 -12.76
CA GLN A 27 -1.44 19.09 -13.09
C GLN A 27 -2.09 18.59 -11.79
N PRO A 28 -3.43 18.63 -11.67
CA PRO A 28 -4.10 18.08 -10.50
C PRO A 28 -3.77 16.60 -10.44
N SER A 29 -2.98 16.20 -9.43
CA SER A 29 -2.67 14.80 -9.17
C SER A 29 -3.99 14.05 -9.05
N LEU A 30 -4.24 13.12 -9.99
CA LEU A 30 -5.38 12.23 -9.95
C LEU A 30 -5.53 11.66 -8.54
N PRO A 31 -6.76 11.54 -7.98
CA PRO A 31 -6.94 10.92 -6.68
C PRO A 31 -6.37 9.50 -6.75
N THR A 32 -5.18 9.31 -6.19
CA THR A 32 -4.56 7.99 -6.09
C THR A 32 -5.52 7.16 -5.27
N LYS A 33 -6.12 6.13 -5.88
CA LYS A 33 -6.94 5.16 -5.15
C LYS A 33 -6.06 4.66 -4.01
N LYS A 34 -6.40 5.01 -2.77
CA LYS A 34 -5.73 4.47 -1.59
C LYS A 34 -5.94 2.97 -1.65
N GLU A 35 -4.88 2.24 -1.96
CA GLU A 35 -4.96 0.79 -2.02
C GLU A 35 -5.35 0.26 -0.65
N GLU A 36 -6.25 -0.73 -0.63
CA GLU A 36 -6.64 -1.40 0.62
C GLU A 36 -5.39 -2.07 1.22
N ASN A 37 -5.10 -1.76 2.48
CA ASN A 37 -4.03 -2.40 3.24
C ASN A 37 -4.54 -3.74 3.81
N TRP A 38 -4.06 -4.85 3.24
CA TRP A 38 -4.42 -6.20 3.64
C TRP A 38 -3.69 -6.68 4.89
N GLY A 39 -2.62 -5.99 5.30
CA GLY A 39 -1.84 -6.29 6.50
C GLY A 39 -2.44 -5.73 7.80
N LEU A 40 -3.60 -5.08 7.76
CA LEU A 40 -4.25 -4.59 8.98
C LEU A 40 -4.55 -5.76 9.93
N PHE A 41 -4.06 -5.65 11.17
CA PHE A 41 -4.16 -6.70 12.17
C PHE A 41 -5.05 -6.31 13.36
N ASN A 42 -5.21 -7.23 14.31
CA ASN A 42 -5.99 -7.04 15.53
C ASN A 42 -5.08 -7.37 16.71
N ASN A 43 -4.84 -6.40 17.60
CA ASN A 43 -3.95 -6.55 18.74
C ASN A 43 -4.54 -7.45 19.86
N ASN A 44 -5.81 -7.84 19.77
CA ASN A 44 -6.39 -8.82 20.70
C ASN A 44 -6.21 -10.26 20.20
N ASN A 45 -5.86 -10.47 18.92
CA ASN A 45 -5.63 -11.80 18.37
C ASN A 45 -4.16 -12.22 18.56
N SER A 46 -3.93 -13.29 19.32
CA SER A 46 -2.61 -13.85 19.59
C SER A 46 -1.89 -14.33 18.32
N GLN A 47 -2.61 -14.86 17.33
CA GLN A 47 -2.02 -15.29 16.06
C GLN A 47 -1.51 -14.11 15.24
N HIS A 48 -2.24 -12.98 15.27
CA HIS A 48 -1.80 -11.76 14.59
C HIS A 48 -0.54 -11.19 15.26
N LYS A 49 -0.44 -11.25 16.59
CA LYS A 49 0.80 -10.90 17.30
C LYS A 49 1.97 -11.80 16.90
N ARG A 50 1.71 -13.10 16.72
CA ARG A 50 2.75 -14.03 16.25
C ARG A 50 3.26 -13.63 14.86
N ILE A 51 2.39 -13.23 13.93
CA ILE A 51 2.82 -12.72 12.62
C ILE A 51 3.77 -11.52 12.77
N LEU A 52 3.42 -10.54 13.61
CA LEU A 52 4.29 -9.39 13.87
C LEU A 52 5.65 -9.80 14.44
N ALA A 53 5.67 -10.79 15.34
CA ALA A 53 6.91 -11.31 15.90
C ALA A 53 7.76 -12.00 14.82
N THR A 54 7.17 -12.88 14.01
CA THR A 54 7.87 -13.58 12.93
C THR A 54 8.45 -12.60 11.90
N LEU A 55 7.72 -11.55 11.51
CA LEU A 55 8.23 -10.52 10.60
C LEU A 55 9.45 -9.79 11.17
N ARG A 56 9.44 -9.48 12.47
CA ARG A 56 10.61 -8.90 13.14
C ARG A 56 11.79 -9.87 13.18
N THR A 57 11.56 -11.15 13.48
CA THR A 57 12.60 -12.18 13.47
C THR A 57 13.23 -12.36 12.08
N ALA A 58 12.45 -12.17 11.02
CA ALA A 58 12.93 -12.21 9.63
C ALA A 58 13.57 -10.88 9.15
N ASN A 59 13.72 -9.89 10.04
CA ASN A 59 14.16 -8.53 9.73
C ASN A 59 13.36 -7.90 8.55
N ILE A 60 12.05 -8.14 8.54
CA ILE A 60 11.08 -7.50 7.63
C ILE A 60 10.41 -6.38 8.41
N VAL A 61 11.16 -5.29 8.56
CA VAL A 61 10.81 -4.14 9.38
C VAL A 61 10.98 -2.84 8.61
N VAL A 62 10.20 -1.83 9.00
CA VAL A 62 10.29 -0.46 8.50
C VAL A 62 10.61 0.45 9.68
N LYS A 63 11.45 1.46 9.42
CA LYS A 63 11.77 2.50 10.40
C LYS A 63 10.54 3.36 10.65
N ASN A 64 10.21 3.54 11.92
CA ASN A 64 9.12 4.38 12.38
C ASN A 64 9.69 5.41 13.35
N GLU A 65 9.39 6.68 13.12
CA GLU A 65 9.88 7.80 13.92
C GLU A 65 9.55 7.67 15.42
N LYS A 66 8.40 7.06 15.75
CA LYS A 66 7.91 6.96 17.13
C LYS A 66 8.40 5.72 17.87
N TRP A 67 8.56 4.59 17.18
CA TRP A 67 8.80 3.29 17.80
C TRP A 67 10.12 2.63 17.36
N GLY A 68 10.95 3.33 16.59
CA GLY A 68 12.21 2.80 16.07
C GLY A 68 11.97 1.88 14.88
N GLU A 69 11.84 0.57 15.13
CA GLU A 69 11.63 -0.43 14.07
C GLU A 69 10.35 -1.23 14.31
N VAL A 70 9.49 -1.25 13.29
CA VAL A 70 8.17 -1.91 13.35
C VAL A 70 8.05 -2.89 12.19
N ALA A 71 7.36 -4.00 12.42
CA ALA A 71 7.08 -4.98 11.36
C ALA A 71 6.42 -4.30 10.15
N ASP A 72 6.88 -4.62 8.94
CA ASP A 72 6.36 -4.01 7.71
C ASP A 72 5.01 -4.63 7.32
N MET A 73 3.93 -4.07 7.87
CA MET A 73 2.57 -4.52 7.60
C MET A 73 1.97 -3.90 6.33
N GLU A 74 2.43 -2.73 5.92
CA GLU A 74 1.80 -1.95 4.84
C GLU A 74 2.49 -2.13 3.48
N GLY A 75 3.80 -2.41 3.50
CA GLY A 75 4.62 -2.67 2.33
C GLY A 75 4.71 -4.16 2.02
N TRP A 76 5.79 -4.80 2.46
CA TRP A 76 6.13 -6.17 2.09
C TRP A 76 5.03 -7.17 2.43
N PHE A 77 4.49 -7.12 3.66
CA PHE A 77 3.48 -8.09 4.08
C PHE A 77 2.15 -7.91 3.34
N ASN A 78 1.73 -6.67 3.10
CA ASN A 78 0.55 -6.35 2.29
C ASN A 78 0.69 -6.88 0.85
N GLN A 79 1.85 -6.67 0.22
CA GLN A 79 2.13 -7.20 -1.11
C GLN A 79 2.21 -8.73 -1.13
N PHE A 80 2.82 -9.33 -0.10
CA PHE A 80 2.88 -10.77 0.06
C PHE A 80 1.48 -11.37 0.07
N LEU A 81 0.57 -10.84 0.90
CA LEU A 81 -0.82 -11.33 1.00
C LEU A 81 -1.59 -11.23 -0.32
N LYS A 82 -1.34 -10.19 -1.11
CA LYS A 82 -1.97 -9.99 -2.44
C LYS A 82 -1.34 -10.87 -3.54
N SER A 83 -0.14 -11.38 -3.32
CA SER A 83 0.61 -12.14 -4.31
C SER A 83 0.14 -13.59 -4.43
N ASN A 84 0.41 -14.21 -5.57
CA ASN A 84 0.18 -15.64 -5.81
C ASN A 84 1.09 -16.56 -4.96
N LYS A 85 2.06 -15.97 -4.24
CA LYS A 85 2.94 -16.71 -3.33
C LYS A 85 2.34 -16.87 -1.94
N SER A 86 1.32 -16.09 -1.60
CA SER A 86 0.62 -16.25 -0.32
C SER A 86 -0.26 -17.50 -0.36
N PRO A 87 -0.22 -18.36 0.68
CA PRO A 87 -1.13 -19.50 0.78
C PRO A 87 -2.60 -19.10 0.95
N VAL A 88 -2.86 -17.84 1.34
CA VAL A 88 -4.21 -17.28 1.48
C VAL A 88 -4.24 -15.87 0.90
N ASN A 89 -4.97 -15.69 -0.19
CA ASN A 89 -5.11 -14.41 -0.88
C ASN A 89 -6.35 -13.65 -0.35
N LYS A 90 -6.26 -13.19 0.91
CA LYS A 90 -7.31 -12.41 1.58
C LYS A 90 -6.70 -11.36 2.52
N PRO A 91 -7.44 -10.29 2.89
CA PRO A 91 -7.03 -9.39 3.96
C PRO A 91 -6.93 -10.11 5.31
N LEU A 92 -5.89 -9.81 6.10
CA LEU A 92 -5.61 -10.50 7.37
C LEU A 92 -6.80 -10.45 8.34
N LYS A 93 -7.48 -9.31 8.46
CA LYS A 93 -8.69 -9.16 9.30
C LYS A 93 -9.88 -10.03 8.87
N LYS A 94 -9.93 -10.47 7.62
CA LYS A 94 -11.02 -11.30 7.07
C LYS A 94 -10.66 -12.79 7.07
N MET A 95 -9.47 -13.17 7.56
CA MET A 95 -9.05 -14.56 7.63
C MET A 95 -9.60 -15.27 8.87
N THR A 96 -9.92 -16.55 8.70
CA THR A 96 -10.20 -17.46 9.81
C THR A 96 -8.91 -17.88 10.51
N SER A 97 -9.02 -18.37 11.75
CA SER A 97 -7.85 -18.81 12.53
C SER A 97 -7.02 -19.91 11.85
N LEU A 98 -7.67 -20.77 11.06
CA LEU A 98 -7.00 -21.82 10.27
C LEU A 98 -6.21 -21.22 9.10
N GLU A 99 -6.78 -20.24 8.40
CA GLU A 99 -6.11 -19.51 7.32
C GLU A 99 -4.90 -18.72 7.84
N VAL A 100 -5.06 -18.03 8.97
CA VAL A 100 -3.96 -17.32 9.65
C VAL A 100 -2.84 -18.30 10.02
N SER A 101 -3.17 -19.52 10.44
CA SER A 101 -2.17 -20.55 10.77
C SER A 101 -1.35 -21.00 9.56
N LYS A 102 -1.96 -21.04 8.35
CA LYS A 102 -1.24 -21.32 7.10
C LYS A 102 -0.26 -20.20 6.77
N ILE A 103 -0.66 -18.95 6.95
CA ILE A 103 0.21 -17.78 6.76
C ILE A 103 1.40 -17.84 7.72
N ILE A 104 1.16 -18.11 9.00
CA ILE A 104 2.22 -18.25 10.01
C ILE A 104 3.24 -19.33 9.58
N LYS A 105 2.78 -20.51 9.17
CA LYS A 105 3.68 -21.58 8.70
C LYS A 105 4.53 -21.15 7.50
N ALA A 106 3.93 -20.42 6.55
CA ALA A 106 4.67 -19.90 5.40
C ALA A 106 5.72 -18.86 5.82
N LEU A 107 5.38 -17.95 6.72
CA LEU A 107 6.30 -16.93 7.24
C LEU A 107 7.44 -17.54 8.07
N ASP A 108 7.15 -18.57 8.87
CA ASP A 108 8.19 -19.29 9.64
C ASP A 108 9.24 -19.88 8.69
N GLY A 109 8.83 -20.43 7.54
CA GLY A 109 9.75 -20.89 6.50
C GLY A 109 10.60 -19.77 5.88
N VAL A 110 10.00 -18.61 5.62
CA VAL A 110 10.71 -17.42 5.12
C VAL A 110 11.74 -16.92 6.14
N ALA A 111 11.38 -16.91 7.43
CA ALA A 111 12.27 -16.49 8.51
C ALA A 111 13.47 -17.43 8.64
N ILE A 112 13.25 -18.75 8.60
CA ILE A 112 14.33 -19.75 8.62
C ILE A 112 15.27 -19.54 7.43
N TRP A 113 14.73 -19.42 6.22
CA TRP A 113 15.52 -19.21 5.01
C TRP A 113 16.38 -17.95 5.10
N LYS A 114 15.79 -16.83 5.52
CA LYS A 114 16.51 -15.56 5.67
C LYS A 114 17.63 -15.61 6.71
N ASN A 115 17.44 -16.35 7.79
CA ASN A 115 18.42 -16.47 8.86
C ASN A 115 19.51 -17.52 8.57
N SER A 116 19.33 -18.31 7.51
CA SER A 116 20.28 -19.34 7.08
C SER A 116 21.29 -18.87 6.02
N ILE A 117 21.11 -17.66 5.50
CA ILE A 117 21.97 -17.00 4.50
C ILE A 117 22.84 -15.96 5.22
#